data_AF-A0A3P1WP84-F1
#
_entry.id   AF-A0A3P1WP84-F1
#
_cell.length_a   1.000
_cell.length_b   1.000
_cell.length_c   1.000
_cell.angle_alpha   90.00
_cell.angle_beta   90.00
_cell.angle_gamma   90.00
#
_symmetry.space_group_name_H-M   'P 1'
#
loop_
_entity.id
_entity.type
_entity.pdbx_description
1 polymer ?
#
loop_
_entity_poly.entity_id
_entity_poly.type
_entity_poly.pdbx_seq_one_letter_code
_entity_poly.pdbx_strand_id
1 'polypeptide(L)'
;MNAHLKRMAAFAAAALLAGTTLTGCGSGGSAKAFCDTMNKNRESIEKNMDTSPESFGKSLEEGKKVWEELLAVAPDEIRSDVQKVSNLWQELETGMQNMDPEKLMNIGKGTEESLKKIGDFYNKNCSK
;
A
#
# COMPACT_ATOMS: atom_id res chain seq x y z
N MET A 1 -54.79 -22.50 -15.76
CA MET A 1 -54.96 -22.88 -14.34
C MET A 1 -53.96 -23.97 -14.02
N ASN A 2 -53.30 -23.79 -12.88
CA ASN A 2 -52.22 -24.59 -12.29
C ASN A 2 -52.48 -26.10 -12.32
N ALA A 3 -51.40 -26.89 -12.34
CA ALA A 3 -51.07 -27.75 -11.20
C ALA A 3 -49.95 -28.75 -11.56
N HIS A 4 -48.79 -28.51 -10.95
CA HIS A 4 -48.13 -29.49 -10.11
C HIS A 4 -47.36 -30.67 -10.73
N LEU A 5 -46.21 -30.86 -10.07
CA LEU A 5 -45.67 -32.15 -9.65
C LEU A 5 -44.91 -32.89 -10.76
N LYS A 6 -43.58 -32.88 -10.72
CA LYS A 6 -42.73 -33.87 -10.01
C LYS A 6 -41.78 -34.39 -11.11
N ARG A 7 -40.49 -34.61 -10.96
CA ARG A 7 -39.61 -34.78 -9.80
C ARG A 7 -38.18 -34.82 -10.38
N MET A 8 -37.27 -34.15 -9.69
CA MET A 8 -35.95 -34.67 -9.31
C MET A 8 -35.01 -35.22 -10.40
N ALA A 9 -33.96 -34.45 -10.68
CA ALA A 9 -32.55 -34.88 -10.62
C ALA A 9 -31.70 -33.64 -10.96
N ALA A 10 -31.31 -32.78 -10.01
CA ALA A 10 -30.33 -32.99 -8.93
C ALA A 10 -28.87 -33.08 -9.42
N PHE A 11 -28.05 -32.25 -8.77
CA PHE A 11 -26.59 -32.29 -8.60
C PHE A 11 -25.67 -31.65 -9.65
N ALA A 12 -25.16 -30.47 -9.30
CA ALA A 12 -23.74 -30.17 -8.98
C ALA A 12 -23.50 -28.66 -9.26
N ALA A 13 -22.85 -27.83 -8.44
CA ALA A 13 -22.17 -27.90 -7.16
C ALA A 13 -22.17 -26.42 -6.65
N ALA A 14 -22.61 -26.12 -5.44
CA ALA A 14 -21.75 -25.85 -4.27
C ALA A 14 -20.57 -24.88 -4.52
N ALA A 15 -20.45 -23.92 -3.59
CA ALA A 15 -19.39 -22.92 -3.36
C ALA A 15 -19.69 -21.52 -3.95
N LEU A 16 -19.86 -20.44 -3.20
CA LEU A 16 -19.63 -20.14 -1.79
C LEU A 16 -20.56 -19.00 -1.35
N LEU A 17 -20.94 -19.09 -0.10
CA LEU A 17 -21.77 -18.16 0.64
C LEU A 17 -21.06 -16.83 0.91
N ALA A 18 -21.90 -15.80 1.07
CA ALA A 18 -21.75 -14.71 2.03
C ALA A 18 -20.55 -13.75 1.86
N GLY A 19 -20.87 -12.57 1.35
CA GLY A 19 -20.00 -11.39 1.36
C GLY A 19 -20.69 -10.19 0.72
N THR A 20 -21.85 -9.82 1.25
CA THR A 20 -22.44 -8.50 1.01
C THR A 20 -21.44 -7.39 1.34
N THR A 21 -21.54 -6.30 0.59
CA THR A 21 -20.86 -5.00 0.72
C THR A 21 -19.56 -4.84 -0.07
N LEU A 22 -19.70 -4.36 -1.32
CA LEU A 22 -18.96 -3.17 -1.73
C LEU A 22 -19.94 -2.18 -2.37
N THR A 23 -20.86 -1.69 -1.54
CA THR A 23 -21.24 -0.28 -1.63
C THR A 23 -19.98 0.52 -1.35
N GLY A 24 -19.35 1.05 -2.40
CA GLY A 24 -18.10 1.78 -2.25
C GLY A 24 -17.69 2.44 -3.54
N CYS A 25 -18.42 3.48 -3.93
CA CYS A 25 -17.80 4.61 -4.60
C CYS A 25 -16.77 5.18 -3.60
N GLY A 26 -15.56 4.63 -3.62
CA GLY A 26 -14.48 4.95 -2.72
C GLY A 26 -13.24 5.10 -3.58
N SER A 27 -12.59 6.24 -3.46
CA SER A 27 -11.40 6.67 -4.18
C SER A 27 -10.16 5.83 -3.81
N GLY A 28 -10.31 4.51 -3.69
CA GLY A 28 -9.30 3.46 -3.47
C GLY A 28 -8.55 3.11 -4.75
N GLY A 29 -7.21 3.11 -4.72
CA GLY A 29 -6.42 2.66 -5.87
C GLY A 29 -6.49 1.14 -6.06
N SER A 30 -5.99 0.63 -7.19
CA SER A 30 -6.02 -0.82 -7.48
C SER A 30 -4.69 -1.49 -7.19
N ALA A 31 -4.73 -2.78 -6.85
CA ALA A 31 -3.52 -3.59 -6.68
C ALA A 31 -2.60 -3.50 -7.91
N LYS A 32 -3.19 -3.51 -9.11
CA LYS A 32 -2.45 -3.34 -10.36
C LYS A 32 -1.75 -1.98 -10.46
N ALA A 33 -2.47 -0.88 -10.23
CA ALA A 33 -1.89 0.47 -10.28
C ALA A 33 -0.77 0.66 -9.24
N PHE A 34 -0.95 0.07 -8.05
CA PHE A 34 0.07 0.02 -7.01
C PHE A 34 1.31 -0.75 -7.47
N CYS A 35 1.15 -1.95 -8.03
CA CYS A 35 2.27 -2.74 -8.56
C CYS A 35 3.01 -2.03 -9.71
N ASP A 36 2.26 -1.43 -10.65
CA ASP A 36 2.83 -0.70 -11.78
C ASP A 36 3.65 0.52 -11.28
N THR A 37 3.15 1.22 -10.25
CA THR A 37 3.83 2.37 -9.63
C THR A 37 5.06 1.96 -8.82
N MET A 38 4.99 0.85 -8.07
CA MET A 38 6.13 0.26 -7.36
C MET A 38 7.24 -0.14 -8.35
N ASN A 39 6.88 -0.82 -9.43
CA ASN A 39 7.84 -1.25 -10.46
C ASN A 39 8.48 -0.08 -11.19
N LYS A 40 7.69 0.93 -11.56
CA LYS A 40 8.17 2.17 -12.18
C LYS A 40 9.22 2.87 -11.30
N ASN A 41 9.01 2.88 -9.98
CA ASN A 41 9.86 3.60 -9.02
C ASN A 41 10.87 2.69 -8.30
N ARG A 42 11.02 1.42 -8.72
CA ARG A 42 11.81 0.41 -8.01
C ARG A 42 13.25 0.83 -7.74
N GLU A 43 13.94 1.34 -8.75
CA GLU A 43 15.33 1.80 -8.60
C GLU A 43 15.47 2.96 -7.61
N SER A 44 14.50 3.88 -7.58
CA SER A 44 14.47 4.98 -6.61
C SER A 44 14.19 4.48 -5.21
N ILE A 45 13.29 3.52 -5.05
CA ILE A 45 13.01 2.88 -3.74
C ILE A 45 14.27 2.18 -3.23
N GLU A 46 14.92 1.37 -4.06
CA GLU A 46 16.15 0.66 -3.70
C GLU A 46 17.27 1.64 -3.31
N LYS A 47 17.46 2.74 -4.07
CA LYS A 47 18.44 3.79 -3.73
C LYS A 47 18.12 4.53 -2.43
N ASN A 48 16.85 4.81 -2.17
CA ASN A 48 16.44 5.54 -0.96
C ASN A 48 16.56 4.68 0.31
N MET A 49 16.62 3.36 0.18
CA MET A 49 16.88 2.46 1.30
C MET A 49 18.37 2.26 1.58
N ASP A 50 19.26 2.60 0.64
CA ASP A 50 20.72 2.41 0.72
C ASP A 50 21.49 3.70 1.08
N THR A 51 20.82 4.67 1.70
CA THR A 51 21.35 6.05 1.77
C THR A 51 22.59 6.24 2.63
N SER A 52 23.67 6.66 1.99
CA SER A 52 24.80 7.36 2.63
C SER A 52 24.41 8.78 3.08
N PRO A 53 25.09 9.37 4.08
CA PRO A 53 24.75 10.70 4.62
C PRO A 53 24.80 11.85 3.59
N GLU A 54 25.68 11.78 2.59
CA GLU A 54 25.87 12.84 1.58
C GLU A 54 24.77 12.86 0.52
N SER A 55 24.12 11.72 0.27
CA SER A 55 23.00 11.59 -0.67
C SER A 55 21.63 11.77 -0.02
N PHE A 56 21.59 11.84 1.32
CA PHE A 56 20.37 11.72 2.10
C PHE A 56 19.31 12.79 1.73
N GLY A 57 19.71 14.05 1.52
CA GLY A 57 18.77 15.12 1.18
C GLY A 57 17.99 14.91 -0.14
N LYS A 58 18.69 14.51 -1.22
CA LYS A 58 18.03 14.19 -2.51
C LYS A 58 17.19 12.92 -2.42
N SER A 59 17.70 11.91 -1.73
CA SER A 59 16.96 10.66 -1.49
C SER A 59 15.69 10.89 -0.66
N LEU A 60 15.66 11.95 0.15
CA LEU A 60 14.51 12.29 0.97
C LEU A 60 13.38 12.95 0.17
N GLU A 61 13.70 13.88 -0.73
CA GLU A 61 12.73 14.43 -1.69
C GLU A 61 12.19 13.35 -2.65
N GLU A 62 13.08 12.51 -3.19
CA GLU A 62 12.69 11.40 -4.07
C GLU A 62 11.83 10.37 -3.33
N GLY A 63 12.21 10.01 -2.10
CA GLY A 63 11.46 9.10 -1.24
C GLY A 63 10.05 9.60 -0.99
N LYS A 64 9.91 10.86 -0.56
CA LYS A 64 8.62 11.52 -0.35
C LYS A 64 7.73 11.42 -1.59
N LYS A 65 8.25 11.81 -2.76
CA LYS A 65 7.49 11.79 -4.01
C LYS A 65 7.01 10.38 -4.36
N VAL A 66 7.87 9.37 -4.19
CA VAL A 66 7.50 7.97 -4.47
C VAL A 66 6.37 7.52 -3.54
N TRP A 67 6.45 7.81 -2.24
CA TRP A 67 5.41 7.41 -1.29
C TRP A 67 4.09 8.16 -1.50
N GLU A 68 4.13 9.42 -1.95
CA GLU A 68 2.94 10.17 -2.37
C GLU A 68 2.31 9.56 -3.65
N GLU A 69 3.12 9.18 -4.64
CA GLU A 69 2.64 8.47 -5.84
C GLU A 69 1.98 7.13 -5.46
N LEU A 70 2.59 6.37 -4.55
CA LEU A 70 2.06 5.10 -4.06
C LEU A 70 0.76 5.27 -3.28
N LEU A 71 0.65 6.30 -2.45
CA LEU A 71 -0.54 6.61 -1.67
C LEU A 71 -1.75 6.89 -2.57
N ALA A 72 -1.54 7.65 -3.64
CA ALA A 72 -2.59 7.99 -4.60
C ALA A 72 -3.21 6.75 -5.27
N VAL A 73 -2.42 5.69 -5.44
CA VAL A 73 -2.85 4.42 -6.05
C VAL A 73 -2.97 3.27 -5.04
N ALA A 74 -2.81 3.55 -3.75
CA ALA A 74 -2.83 2.51 -2.73
C ALA A 74 -4.23 1.88 -2.61
N PRO A 75 -4.32 0.54 -2.64
CA PRO A 75 -5.53 -0.18 -2.30
C PRO A 75 -5.94 0.09 -0.87
N ASP A 76 -7.25 0.10 -0.60
CA ASP A 76 -7.78 0.43 0.73
C ASP A 76 -7.22 -0.48 1.84
N GLU A 77 -6.88 -1.75 1.53
CA GLU A 77 -6.26 -2.71 2.46
C GLU A 77 -4.93 -2.21 3.05
N ILE A 78 -4.10 -1.52 2.24
CA ILE A 78 -2.77 -1.04 2.66
C ILE A 78 -2.64 0.48 2.67
N ARG A 79 -3.67 1.21 2.23
CA ARG A 79 -3.64 2.67 2.11
C ARG A 79 -3.23 3.37 3.40
N SER A 80 -3.76 2.92 4.54
CA SER A 80 -3.43 3.51 5.84
C SER A 80 -1.96 3.29 6.21
N ASP A 81 -1.37 2.17 5.81
CA ASP A 81 0.05 1.87 6.02
C ASP A 81 0.93 2.70 5.06
N VAL A 82 0.54 2.82 3.79
CA VAL A 82 1.22 3.68 2.81
C VAL A 82 1.19 5.15 3.26
N GLN A 83 0.05 5.61 3.80
CA GLN A 83 -0.07 6.97 4.36
C GLN A 83 0.89 7.19 5.53
N LYS A 84 1.00 6.23 6.45
CA LYS A 84 1.92 6.34 7.59
C LYS A 84 3.37 6.46 7.13
N VAL A 85 3.78 5.67 6.14
CA VAL A 85 5.13 5.77 5.57
C VAL A 85 5.31 7.10 4.85
N SER A 86 4.32 7.57 4.07
CA SER A 86 4.36 8.87 3.42
C SER A 86 4.52 10.02 4.41
N ASN A 87 3.78 10.01 5.52
CA ASN A 87 3.88 11.03 6.57
C ASN A 87 5.26 11.02 7.22
N LEU A 88 5.85 9.85 7.43
CA LEU A 88 7.19 9.73 7.98
C LEU A 88 8.24 10.44 7.11
N TRP A 89 8.16 10.31 5.78
CA TRP A 89 9.09 11.01 4.88
C TRP A 89 8.92 12.54 4.95
N GLN A 90 7.70 13.03 5.16
CA GLN A 90 7.44 14.47 5.39
C GLN A 90 7.96 14.94 6.76
N GLU A 91 7.85 14.11 7.80
CA GLU A 91 8.40 14.40 9.12
C GLU A 91 9.93 14.39 9.13
N LEU A 92 10.56 13.49 8.37
CA LEU A 92 12.01 13.47 8.13
C LEU A 92 12.49 14.77 7.49
N GLU A 93 11.80 15.24 6.44
CA GLU A 93 12.11 16.50 5.75
C GLU A 93 12.06 17.67 6.73
N THR A 94 10.97 17.73 7.50
CA THR A 94 10.74 18.77 8.50
C THR A 94 11.77 18.72 9.63
N GLY A 95 12.14 17.52 10.09
CA GLY A 95 13.15 17.31 11.14
C GLY A 95 14.54 17.75 10.68
N MET A 96 14.91 17.46 9.43
CA MET A 96 16.17 17.94 8.85
C MET A 96 16.20 19.46 8.68
N GLN A 97 15.13 20.05 8.13
CA GLN A 97 15.04 21.50 7.92
C GLN A 97 15.15 22.28 9.23
N ASN A 98 14.60 21.73 10.32
CA ASN A 98 14.62 22.36 11.63
C ASN A 98 15.78 21.92 12.53
N MET A 99 16.67 21.04 12.03
CA MET A 99 17.74 20.42 12.83
C MET A 99 17.22 19.84 14.16
N ASP A 100 16.08 19.14 14.12
CA ASP A 100 15.40 18.56 15.29
C ASP A 100 15.79 17.08 15.47
N PRO A 101 16.80 16.76 16.31
CA PRO A 101 17.29 15.40 16.49
C PRO A 101 16.28 14.47 17.18
N GLU A 102 15.32 15.01 17.95
CA GLU A 102 14.32 14.20 18.65
C GLU A 102 13.30 13.62 17.66
N LYS A 103 12.85 14.43 16.68
CA LYS A 103 12.04 13.94 15.57
C LYS A 103 12.78 12.87 14.76
N LEU A 104 14.03 13.13 14.42
CA LEU A 104 14.85 12.18 13.64
C LEU A 104 15.02 10.83 14.33
N MET A 105 15.14 10.79 15.67
CA MET A 105 15.26 9.54 16.43
C MET A 105 13.95 8.74 16.54
N ASN A 106 12.79 9.41 16.55
CA ASN A 106 11.49 8.76 16.76
C ASN A 106 10.87 8.18 15.48
N ILE A 107 11.26 8.72 14.33
CA ILE A 107 10.79 8.35 12.99
C ILE A 107 10.98 6.84 12.73
N GLY A 108 12.15 6.26 13.03
CA GLY A 108 12.45 4.87 12.66
C GLY A 108 11.60 3.78 13.32
N LYS A 109 10.92 4.06 14.45
CA LYS A 109 10.18 3.05 15.22
C LYS A 109 8.71 2.90 14.82
N GLY A 110 8.15 3.88 14.11
CA GLY A 110 6.70 3.96 13.85
C GLY A 110 6.21 3.20 12.61
N THR A 111 7.10 2.81 11.71
CA THR A 111 6.70 2.37 10.35
C THR A 111 7.15 0.97 9.96
N GLU A 112 7.89 0.25 10.81
CA GLU A 112 8.37 -1.09 10.50
C GLU A 112 7.22 -2.06 10.16
N GLU A 113 6.16 -2.05 10.96
CA GLU A 113 4.97 -2.88 10.70
C GLU A 113 4.26 -2.48 9.41
N SER A 114 4.15 -1.17 9.13
CA SER A 114 3.52 -0.66 7.91
C SER A 114 4.34 -1.03 6.67
N LEU A 115 5.67 -0.87 6.71
CA LEU A 115 6.58 -1.31 5.65
C LEU A 115 6.47 -2.81 5.42
N LYS A 116 6.35 -3.62 6.49
CA LYS A 116 6.14 -5.06 6.38
C LYS A 116 4.83 -5.37 5.66
N LYS A 117 3.71 -4.76 6.03
CA LYS A 117 2.40 -4.99 5.39
C LYS A 117 2.41 -4.60 3.91
N ILE A 118 3.05 -3.48 3.59
CA ILE A 118 3.22 -3.02 2.20
C ILE A 118 4.07 -4.02 1.41
N GLY A 119 5.16 -4.52 1.99
CA GLY A 119 6.01 -5.55 1.39
C GLY A 119 5.30 -6.89 1.19
N ASP A 120 4.55 -7.37 2.18
CA ASP A 120 3.74 -8.59 2.09
C ASP A 120 2.69 -8.46 0.97
N PHE A 121 2.03 -7.30 0.87
CA PHE A 121 1.08 -7.02 -0.20
C PHE A 121 1.75 -7.02 -1.57
N TYR A 122 2.90 -6.36 -1.71
CA TYR A 122 3.67 -6.34 -2.96
C TYR A 122 4.09 -7.75 -3.37
N ASN A 123 4.62 -8.56 -2.46
CA ASN A 123 5.05 -9.93 -2.74
C ASN A 123 3.88 -10.81 -3.20
N LYS A 124 2.72 -10.67 -2.55
CA LYS A 124 1.51 -11.43 -2.88
C LYS A 124 0.90 -11.06 -4.23
N ASN A 125 0.94 -9.78 -4.60
CA ASN A 125 0.15 -9.25 -5.73
C ASN A 125 0.99 -8.81 -6.95
N CYS A 126 2.25 -8.44 -6.76
CA CYS A 126 3.09 -7.84 -7.80
C CYS A 126 4.23 -8.75 -8.31
N SER A 127 4.55 -9.82 -7.58
CA SER A 127 5.73 -10.67 -7.84
C SER A 127 5.41 -11.96 -8.62
N LYS A 128 4.42 -11.92 -9.52
CA LYS A 128 4.01 -13.07 -10.35
C LYS A 128 4.57 -12.99 -11.76
#